data_AF-A0A937Y371-F1
#
_entry.id   AF-A0A937Y371-F1
#
_cell.length_a   1.000
_cell.length_b   1.000
_cell.length_c   1.000
_cell.angle_alpha   90.00
_cell.angle_beta   90.00
_cell.angle_gamma   90.00
#
_symmetry.space_group_name_H-M   'P 1'
#
loop_
_entity.id
_entity.type
_entity.pdbx_description
1 polymer ?
#
loop_
_entity_poly.entity_id
_entity_poly.type
_entity_poly.pdbx_seq_one_letter_code
_entity_poly.pdbx_strand_id
1 'polypeptide(L)'
;MDEFEFFLEKAWSDGLPVVTPTEQRIQHMLAATRRDPGELVGNVPPAMEPATVRDVAIHALMAGCKPEYLPVVLGGLALMLREEFNLNGVQGTMHGVAPLMIVNGPYARKIGLHGGNGCFGPGFRANASIGRAIRLMLLNLGGGIPGVGSA
;
A
#
# COMPACT_ATOMS: atom_id res chain seq x y z
N MET A 1 22.94 14.17 -0.09
CA MET A 1 22.18 13.27 0.80
C MET A 1 21.81 12.06 -0.04
N ASP A 2 22.11 10.85 0.42
CA ASP A 2 21.67 9.63 -0.24
C ASP A 2 20.13 9.61 -0.31
N GLU A 3 19.57 9.16 -1.43
CA GLU A 3 18.12 9.14 -1.61
C GLU A 3 17.46 8.23 -0.56
N PHE A 4 18.10 7.11 -0.22
CA PHE A 4 17.56 6.20 0.79
C PHE A 4 17.51 6.83 2.17
N GLU A 5 18.61 7.45 2.61
CA GLU A 5 18.67 8.15 3.90
C GLU A 5 17.68 9.31 3.98
N PHE A 6 17.48 10.07 2.88
CA PHE A 6 16.47 11.13 2.84
C PHE A 6 15.07 10.61 3.20
N PHE A 7 14.67 9.44 2.67
CA PHE A 7 13.37 8.84 2.98
C PHE A 7 13.32 8.26 4.39
N LEU A 8 14.40 7.63 4.86
CA LEU A 8 14.47 7.05 6.20
C LEU A 8 14.30 8.09 7.32
N GLU A 9 14.74 9.32 7.10
CA GLU A 9 14.58 10.44 8.05
C GLU A 9 13.13 10.99 8.12
N LYS A 10 12.21 10.55 7.25
CA LYS A 10 10.84 11.08 7.23
C LYS A 10 9.93 10.31 8.19
N ALA A 11 9.05 11.06 8.86
CA ALA A 11 8.03 10.50 9.75
C ALA A 11 7.06 9.52 9.05
N TRP A 12 6.97 9.62 7.72
CA TRP A 12 6.15 8.75 6.87
C TRP A 12 6.92 7.54 6.29
N SER A 13 8.13 7.29 6.78
CA SER A 13 8.89 6.08 6.46
C SER A 13 8.38 4.88 7.26
N ASP A 14 8.40 3.70 6.65
CA ASP A 14 8.16 2.42 7.34
C ASP A 14 9.46 1.78 7.86
N GLY A 15 10.56 2.52 7.88
CA GLY A 15 11.86 2.06 8.38
C GLY A 15 12.62 1.17 7.39
N LEU A 16 12.20 1.12 6.13
CA LEU A 16 12.83 0.36 5.06
C LEU A 16 13.14 1.26 3.86
N PRO A 17 14.20 0.98 3.08
CA PRO A 17 14.45 1.68 1.83
C PRO A 17 13.23 1.64 0.91
N VAL A 18 12.93 2.76 0.24
CA VAL A 18 11.84 2.86 -0.74
C VAL A 18 12.40 3.04 -2.14
N VAL A 19 11.60 2.68 -3.15
CA VAL A 19 11.90 3.11 -4.53
C VAL A 19 11.49 4.59 -4.67
N THR A 20 12.45 5.45 -4.98
CA THR A 20 12.22 6.90 -5.16
C THR A 20 11.11 7.15 -6.20
N PRO A 21 9.99 7.81 -5.82
CA PRO A 21 8.84 8.04 -6.69
C PRO A 21 9.03 9.25 -7.61
N THR A 22 9.95 9.14 -8.57
CA THR A 22 10.11 10.14 -9.64
C THR A 22 8.90 10.16 -10.57
N GLU A 23 8.58 11.30 -11.20
CA GLU A 23 7.45 11.41 -12.14
C GLU A 23 7.45 10.32 -13.22
N GLN A 24 8.59 10.03 -13.83
CA GLN A 24 8.72 8.99 -14.85
C GLN A 24 8.29 7.61 -14.34
N ARG A 25 8.72 7.23 -13.13
CA ARG A 25 8.35 5.95 -12.50
C ARG A 25 6.87 5.92 -12.10
N ILE A 26 6.32 7.04 -11.65
CA ILE A 26 4.89 7.17 -11.34
C ILE A 26 4.06 6.97 -12.61
N GLN A 27 4.42 7.63 -13.72
CA GLN A 27 3.73 7.46 -15.01
C GLN A 27 3.81 6.01 -15.51
N HIS A 28 4.96 5.36 -15.35
CA HIS A 28 5.10 3.94 -15.69
C HIS A 28 4.19 3.03 -14.84
N MET A 29 4.06 3.33 -13.54
CA MET A 29 3.15 2.62 -12.64
C MET A 29 1.68 2.82 -13.06
N LEU A 30 1.29 4.07 -13.36
CA LEU A 30 -0.06 4.43 -13.78
C LEU A 30 -0.48 3.80 -15.11
N ALA A 31 0.48 3.51 -16.01
CA ALA A 31 0.21 2.83 -17.27
C ALA A 31 -0.40 1.42 -17.11
N ALA A 32 -0.35 0.82 -15.91
CA ALA A 32 -0.98 -0.48 -15.62
C ALA A 32 -2.47 -0.41 -15.27
N THR A 33 -3.06 0.79 -15.26
CA THR A 33 -4.50 0.99 -15.06
C THR A 33 -5.09 1.91 -16.12
N ARG A 34 -6.41 1.81 -16.33
CA ARG A 34 -7.18 2.74 -17.17
C ARG A 34 -7.97 3.77 -16.35
N ARG A 35 -7.90 3.66 -15.02
CA ARG A 35 -8.55 4.59 -14.09
C ARG A 35 -7.88 5.96 -14.17
N ASP A 36 -8.66 7.02 -13.96
CA ASP A 36 -8.14 8.38 -13.97
C ASP A 36 -7.21 8.59 -12.76
N PRO A 37 -6.00 9.16 -12.91
CA PRO A 37 -5.07 9.35 -11.79
C PRO A 37 -5.64 10.19 -10.63
N GLY A 38 -6.55 11.12 -10.91
CA GLY A 38 -7.25 11.94 -9.91
C GLY A 38 -8.52 11.29 -9.35
N GLU A 39 -8.92 10.13 -9.86
CA GLU A 39 -10.06 9.38 -9.33
C GLU A 39 -9.83 9.03 -7.86
N LEU A 40 -10.80 9.35 -7.02
CA LEU A 40 -10.77 9.01 -5.60
C LEU A 40 -11.05 7.50 -5.41
N VAL A 41 -10.15 6.82 -4.72
CA VAL A 41 -10.35 5.44 -4.24
C VAL A 41 -11.13 5.44 -2.92
N GLY A 42 -10.86 6.40 -2.04
CA GLY A 42 -11.61 6.67 -0.82
C GLY A 42 -10.76 7.43 0.21
N ASN A 43 -11.33 7.72 1.38
CA ASN A 43 -10.63 8.38 2.48
C ASN A 43 -10.06 7.36 3.46
N VAL A 44 -8.79 7.47 3.82
CA VAL A 44 -8.11 6.46 4.65
C VAL A 44 -8.17 6.85 6.13
N PRO A 45 -8.88 6.11 7.00
CA PRO A 45 -8.92 6.40 8.43
C PRO A 45 -7.60 6.03 9.15
N PRO A 46 -7.34 6.58 10.35
CA PRO A 46 -8.14 7.60 11.05
C PRO A 46 -8.00 9.04 10.54
N ALA A 47 -6.90 9.40 9.88
CA ALA A 47 -6.68 10.79 9.44
C ALA A 47 -7.65 11.25 8.33
N MET A 48 -8.30 10.31 7.63
CA MET A 48 -9.28 10.56 6.57
C MET A 48 -8.73 11.31 5.36
N GLU A 49 -7.41 11.25 5.12
CA GLU A 49 -6.81 11.81 3.92
C GLU A 49 -7.36 11.10 2.68
N PRO A 50 -7.66 11.85 1.59
CA PRO A 50 -8.14 11.26 0.36
C PRO A 50 -7.02 10.46 -0.32
N ALA A 51 -7.32 9.22 -0.71
CA ALA A 51 -6.45 8.41 -1.55
C ALA A 51 -6.94 8.44 -2.99
N THR A 52 -6.20 9.09 -3.88
CA THR A 52 -6.43 9.01 -5.33
C THR A 52 -5.73 7.79 -5.94
N VAL A 53 -6.07 7.44 -7.18
CA VAL A 53 -5.34 6.41 -7.95
C VAL A 53 -3.85 6.74 -8.05
N ARG A 54 -3.49 8.01 -8.20
CA ARG A 54 -2.10 8.47 -8.20
C ARG A 54 -1.42 8.25 -6.86
N ASP A 55 -2.08 8.53 -5.75
CA ASP A 55 -1.52 8.28 -4.41
C ASP A 55 -1.26 6.78 -4.21
N VAL A 56 -2.21 5.92 -4.59
CA VAL A 56 -2.02 4.46 -4.52
C VAL A 56 -0.84 4.01 -5.38
N ALA A 57 -0.68 4.56 -6.58
CA ALA A 57 0.45 4.25 -7.45
C ALA A 57 1.80 4.68 -6.85
N ILE A 58 1.86 5.84 -6.20
CA ILE A 58 3.07 6.33 -5.51
C ILE A 58 3.46 5.38 -4.37
N HIS A 59 2.52 5.01 -3.50
CA HIS A 59 2.81 4.12 -2.37
C HIS A 59 3.16 2.69 -2.84
N ALA A 60 2.48 2.19 -3.88
CA ALA A 60 2.84 0.91 -4.50
C ALA A 60 4.26 0.94 -5.07
N LEU A 61 4.63 2.02 -5.76
CA LEU A 61 5.97 2.20 -6.29
C LEU A 61 7.01 2.21 -5.17
N MET A 62 6.80 3.04 -4.15
CA MET A 62 7.69 3.16 -3.00
C MET A 62 7.91 1.80 -2.30
N ALA A 63 6.86 0.99 -2.18
CA ALA A 63 6.92 -0.36 -1.62
C ALA A 63 7.69 -1.37 -2.50
N GLY A 64 8.04 -1.01 -3.72
CA GLY A 64 8.72 -1.88 -4.68
C GLY A 64 7.76 -2.76 -5.49
N CYS A 65 6.48 -2.42 -5.60
CA CYS A 65 5.56 -3.12 -6.51
C CYS A 65 6.03 -3.01 -7.96
N LYS A 66 5.61 -3.98 -8.77
CA LYS A 66 5.61 -3.83 -10.23
C LYS A 66 4.27 -3.21 -10.68
N PRO A 67 4.21 -2.55 -11.85
CA PRO A 67 2.96 -2.02 -12.39
C PRO A 67 1.82 -3.03 -12.42
N GLU A 68 2.09 -4.30 -12.75
CA GLU A 68 1.08 -5.35 -12.83
C GLU A 68 0.38 -5.63 -11.49
N TYR A 69 0.98 -5.21 -10.37
CA TYR A 69 0.41 -5.40 -9.02
C TYR A 69 -0.58 -4.29 -8.66
N LEU A 70 -0.49 -3.12 -9.32
CA LEU A 70 -1.30 -1.95 -9.01
C LEU A 70 -2.82 -2.24 -8.98
N PRO A 71 -3.40 -3.01 -9.92
CA PRO A 71 -4.82 -3.34 -9.87
C PRO A 71 -5.24 -4.07 -8.59
N VAL A 72 -4.37 -4.94 -8.06
CA VAL A 72 -4.63 -5.65 -6.79
C VAL A 72 -4.53 -4.69 -5.60
N VAL A 73 -3.57 -3.77 -5.60
CA VAL A 73 -3.43 -2.76 -4.54
C VAL A 73 -4.63 -1.81 -4.53
N LEU A 74 -5.07 -1.32 -5.69
CA LEU A 74 -6.25 -0.46 -5.83
C LEU A 74 -7.52 -1.15 -5.34
N GLY A 75 -7.75 -2.40 -5.75
CA GLY A 75 -8.89 -3.19 -5.29
C GLY A 75 -8.82 -3.51 -3.80
N GLY A 76 -7.62 -3.84 -3.30
CA GLY A 76 -7.39 -4.13 -1.89
C GLY A 76 -7.71 -2.93 -1.00
N LEU A 77 -7.21 -1.74 -1.33
CA LEU A 77 -7.53 -0.52 -0.60
C LEU A 77 -9.04 -0.23 -0.65
N ALA A 78 -9.65 -0.26 -1.83
CA ALA A 78 -11.09 0.00 -1.97
C ALA A 78 -11.95 -0.94 -1.10
N LEU A 79 -11.57 -2.22 -0.99
CA LEU A 79 -12.24 -3.18 -0.12
C LEU A 79 -12.02 -2.91 1.37
N MET A 80 -10.81 -2.51 1.77
CA MET A 80 -10.48 -2.16 3.16
C MET A 80 -11.17 -0.88 3.63
N LEU A 81 -11.49 0.04 2.71
CA LEU A 81 -12.20 1.29 3.00
C LEU A 81 -13.72 1.12 3.15
N ARG A 82 -14.23 -0.10 2.95
CA ARG A 82 -15.64 -0.39 3.24
C ARG A 82 -15.90 -0.41 4.73
N GLU A 83 -17.07 0.09 5.13
CA GLU A 83 -17.47 0.22 6.54
C GLU A 83 -17.39 -1.12 7.28
N GLU A 84 -17.76 -2.23 6.64
CA GLU A 84 -17.80 -3.56 7.25
C GLU A 84 -16.41 -4.08 7.65
N PHE A 85 -15.35 -3.58 7.03
CA PHE A 85 -13.98 -3.92 7.42
C PHE A 85 -13.52 -3.17 8.68
N ASN A 86 -14.15 -2.03 9.00
CA ASN A 86 -13.83 -1.18 10.15
C ASN A 86 -12.32 -0.87 10.24
N LEU A 87 -11.74 -0.33 9.17
CA LEU A 87 -10.31 -0.03 9.12
C LEU A 87 -9.85 0.95 10.21
N ASN A 88 -10.73 1.84 10.67
CA ASN A 88 -10.45 2.73 11.80
C ASN A 88 -10.16 1.94 13.08
N GLY A 89 -11.01 0.96 13.42
CA GLY A 89 -10.76 0.07 14.56
C GLY A 89 -9.48 -0.76 14.40
N VAL A 90 -9.16 -1.17 13.18
CA VAL A 90 -7.90 -1.89 12.88
C VAL A 90 -6.67 -0.98 13.09
N GLN A 91 -6.74 0.30 12.75
CA GLN A 91 -5.62 1.23 12.94
C GLN A 91 -5.50 1.77 14.37
N GLY A 92 -6.63 1.97 15.06
CA GLY A 92 -6.70 2.62 16.37
C GLY A 92 -6.47 1.70 17.57
N THR A 93 -6.27 0.40 17.36
CA THR A 93 -6.02 -0.55 18.47
C THR A 93 -4.57 -0.48 18.96
N MET A 94 -4.38 -0.67 20.27
CA MET A 94 -3.03 -0.84 20.86
C MET A 94 -2.45 -2.25 20.60
N HIS A 95 -3.26 -3.18 20.09
CA HIS A 95 -2.79 -4.52 19.73
C HIS A 95 -2.18 -4.54 18.32
N GLY A 96 -1.16 -5.37 18.11
CA GLY A 96 -0.55 -5.55 16.79
C GLY A 96 -1.47 -6.29 15.83
N VAL A 97 -2.30 -5.55 15.09
CA VAL A 97 -3.17 -6.09 14.03
C VAL A 97 -2.70 -5.64 12.66
N ALA A 98 -2.96 -6.47 11.64
CA ALA A 98 -2.67 -6.15 10.25
C ALA A 98 -3.81 -6.64 9.34
N PRO A 99 -4.18 -5.89 8.29
CA PRO A 99 -5.11 -6.37 7.29
C PRO A 99 -4.58 -7.62 6.58
N LEU A 100 -5.39 -8.68 6.55
CA LEU A 100 -5.13 -9.85 5.72
C LEU A 100 -5.83 -9.67 4.37
N MET A 101 -5.07 -9.79 3.28
CA MET A 101 -5.62 -9.77 1.93
C MET A 101 -5.50 -11.15 1.28
N ILE A 102 -6.64 -11.67 0.83
CA ILE A 102 -6.74 -12.93 0.09
C ILE A 102 -7.12 -12.61 -1.34
N VAL A 103 -6.27 -12.94 -2.30
CA VAL A 103 -6.51 -12.69 -3.73
C VAL A 103 -6.79 -14.02 -4.41
N ASN A 104 -8.01 -14.17 -4.92
CA ASN A 104 -8.44 -15.36 -5.63
C ASN A 104 -8.56 -15.09 -7.14
N GLY A 105 -8.19 -16.08 -7.96
CA GLY A 105 -8.41 -16.06 -9.41
C GLY A 105 -7.14 -16.04 -10.27
N PRO A 106 -7.30 -16.10 -11.60
CA PRO A 106 -6.19 -16.25 -12.55
C PRO A 106 -5.21 -15.08 -12.52
N TYR A 107 -5.67 -13.88 -12.14
CA TYR A 107 -4.80 -12.71 -12.06
C TYR A 107 -3.73 -12.83 -10.96
N ALA A 108 -4.05 -13.45 -9.81
CA ALA A 108 -3.07 -13.72 -8.76
C ALA A 108 -1.90 -14.57 -9.28
N ARG A 109 -2.20 -15.62 -10.05
CA ARG A 109 -1.17 -16.45 -10.71
C ARG A 109 -0.38 -15.66 -11.75
N LYS A 110 -1.06 -14.84 -12.56
CA LYS A 110 -0.43 -14.00 -13.60
C LYS A 110 0.65 -13.09 -13.03
N ILE A 111 0.42 -12.50 -11.86
CA ILE A 111 1.35 -11.55 -11.23
C ILE A 111 2.36 -12.22 -10.30
N GLY A 112 2.32 -13.55 -10.17
CA GLY A 112 3.22 -14.30 -9.29
C GLY A 112 2.92 -14.11 -7.80
N LEU A 113 1.66 -13.85 -7.44
CA LEU A 113 1.24 -13.88 -6.04
C LEU A 113 1.19 -15.33 -5.56
N HIS A 114 1.90 -15.63 -4.47
CA HIS A 114 2.11 -16.99 -3.99
C HIS A 114 1.16 -17.34 -2.84
N GLY A 115 0.40 -18.42 -2.99
CA GLY A 115 -0.54 -18.90 -1.97
C GLY A 115 -0.11 -20.16 -1.22
N GLY A 116 1.09 -20.70 -1.50
CA GLY A 116 1.57 -21.95 -0.93
C GLY A 116 2.47 -21.77 0.30
N ASN A 117 3.32 -22.77 0.56
CA ASN A 117 4.32 -22.72 1.63
C ASN A 117 5.17 -21.44 1.54
N GLY A 118 5.30 -20.73 2.66
CA GLY A 118 6.04 -19.47 2.72
C GLY A 118 5.31 -18.29 2.08
N CYS A 119 3.99 -18.30 1.96
CA CYS A 119 3.22 -17.16 1.41
C CYS A 119 3.41 -15.85 2.18
N PHE A 120 3.77 -15.90 3.47
CA PHE A 120 4.17 -14.73 4.26
C PHE A 120 5.68 -14.45 4.24
N GLY A 121 6.44 -15.17 3.41
CA GLY A 121 7.88 -15.03 3.23
C GLY A 121 8.68 -16.30 3.56
N PRO A 122 9.94 -16.37 3.11
CA PRO A 122 10.66 -15.35 2.31
C PRO A 122 10.50 -15.51 0.78
N GLY A 123 10.76 -14.44 0.00
CA GLY A 123 11.14 -14.56 -1.42
C GLY A 123 10.10 -14.21 -2.49
N PHE A 124 8.85 -13.91 -2.13
CA PHE A 124 7.81 -13.57 -3.13
C PHE A 124 7.57 -12.06 -3.19
N ARG A 125 8.13 -11.40 -4.22
CA ARG A 125 8.05 -9.93 -4.37
C ARG A 125 6.61 -9.43 -4.35
N ALA A 126 5.67 -10.09 -5.05
CA ALA A 126 4.27 -9.69 -5.06
C ALA A 126 3.67 -9.67 -3.65
N ASN A 127 3.84 -10.75 -2.88
CA ASN A 127 3.36 -10.87 -1.51
C ASN A 127 3.96 -9.79 -0.60
N ALA A 128 5.29 -9.61 -0.66
CA ALA A 128 6.00 -8.65 0.18
C ALA A 128 5.64 -7.19 -0.15
N SER A 129 5.68 -6.82 -1.43
CA SER A 129 5.49 -5.42 -1.83
C SER A 129 4.03 -4.99 -1.77
N ILE A 130 3.06 -5.87 -2.07
CA ILE A 130 1.63 -5.51 -1.99
C ILE A 130 1.22 -5.26 -0.53
N GLY A 131 1.61 -6.13 0.39
CA GLY A 131 1.35 -5.92 1.82
C GLY A 131 2.02 -4.64 2.35
N ARG A 132 3.27 -4.39 1.95
CA ARG A 132 4.00 -3.16 2.28
C ARG A 132 3.34 -1.90 1.70
N ALA A 133 2.83 -1.96 0.47
CA ALA A 133 2.12 -0.85 -0.16
C ALA A 133 0.86 -0.46 0.63
N ILE A 134 0.08 -1.46 1.08
CA ILE A 134 -1.04 -1.22 2.00
C ILE A 134 -0.54 -0.53 3.26
N ARG A 135 0.50 -1.07 3.92
CA ARG A 135 1.02 -0.49 5.17
C ARG A 135 1.48 0.97 5.00
N LEU A 136 2.17 1.29 3.90
CA LEU A 136 2.60 2.66 3.61
C LEU A 136 1.40 3.62 3.44
N MET A 137 0.33 3.21 2.76
CA MET A 137 -0.88 4.06 2.65
C MET A 137 -1.58 4.25 4.00
N LEU A 138 -1.67 3.19 4.82
CA LEU A 138 -2.23 3.28 6.17
C LEU A 138 -1.43 4.22 7.07
N LEU A 139 -0.12 4.29 6.88
CA LEU A 139 0.76 5.20 7.62
C LEU A 139 0.65 6.64 7.10
N ASN A 140 0.81 6.83 5.79
CA ASN A 140 0.94 8.16 5.17
C ASN A 140 -0.39 8.88 5.01
N LEU A 141 -1.46 8.15 4.67
CA LEU A 141 -2.80 8.70 4.44
C LEU A 141 -3.71 8.43 5.63
N GLY A 142 -3.55 7.27 6.28
CA GLY A 142 -4.32 6.97 7.48
C GLY A 142 -3.81 7.65 8.74
N GLY A 143 -2.57 8.16 8.75
CA GLY A 143 -1.97 8.71 9.97
C GLY A 143 -1.66 7.63 11.01
N GLY A 144 -1.48 6.37 10.60
CA GLY A 144 -1.11 5.23 11.45
C GLY A 144 0.33 5.28 11.98
N ILE A 145 0.79 6.47 12.37
CA ILE A 145 2.11 6.74 12.94
C ILE A 145 2.09 6.33 14.42
N PRO A 146 2.98 5.42 14.86
CA PRO A 146 3.05 4.99 16.25
C PRO A 146 3.19 6.16 17.22
N GLY A 147 2.35 6.19 18.27
CA GLY A 147 2.37 7.25 19.29
C GLY A 147 1.75 8.58 18.89
N VAL A 148 1.23 8.72 17.66
CA VAL A 148 0.50 9.91 17.19
C VAL A 148 -0.94 9.58 16.83
N GLY A 149 -1.16 8.48 16.10
CA GLY A 149 -2.48 8.11 15.55
C GLY A 149 -3.35 7.26 16.48
N SER A 150 -2.88 6.95 17.69
CA SER A 150 -3.66 6.21 18.69
C SER A 150 -4.39 7.22 19.59
N ALA A 151 -5.72 7.17 19.58
CA ALA A 151 -6.55 7.79 20.62
C ALA A 151 -6.41 7.03 21.94
#